data_AF-A0A923VCE4-F1
#
_entry.id   AF-A0A923VCE4-F1
#
_cell.length_a   1.000
_cell.length_b   1.000
_cell.length_c   1.000
_cell.angle_alpha   90.00
_cell.angle_beta   90.00
_cell.angle_gamma   90.00
#
_symmetry.space_group_name_H-M   'P 1'
#
loop_
_entity.id
_entity.type
_entity.pdbx_description
1 polymer ?
#
loop_
_entity_poly.entity_id
_entity_poly.type
_entity_poly.pdbx_seq_one_letter_code
_entity_poly.pdbx_strand_id
1 'polypeptide(L)'
;MKQILLLLFIGIASVVKAQKIDSIYVNLYTDSLKRGTYNYINIDGLLHNGGYLPLDSTHLTFTASAGQFKGNNLWIDKDFKDKKV
;
A
#
# COMPACT_ATOMS: atom_id res chain seq x y z
N MET A 1 27.83 16.08 29.27
CA MET A 1 27.93 15.18 28.10
C MET A 1 26.59 14.62 27.63
N LYS A 2 25.78 13.95 28.48
CA LYS A 2 24.46 13.41 28.06
C LYS A 2 23.48 14.45 27.49
N GLN A 3 23.41 15.64 28.08
CA GLN A 3 22.51 16.70 27.59
C GLN A 3 22.91 17.25 26.21
N ILE A 4 24.21 17.32 25.93
CA ILE A 4 24.72 17.74 24.62
C ILE A 4 24.35 16.70 23.56
N LEU A 5 24.49 15.42 23.88
CA LEU A 5 24.10 14.33 22.98
C LEU A 5 22.59 14.36 22.69
N LEU A 6 21.76 14.63 23.70
CA LEU A 6 20.32 14.77 23.53
C LEU A 6 19.94 15.94 22.61
N LEU A 7 20.56 17.11 22.81
CA LEU A 7 20.34 18.28 21.95
C LEU A 7 20.78 18.02 20.51
N LEU A 8 21.88 17.28 20.32
CA LEU A 8 22.33 16.84 19.00
C LEU A 8 21.30 15.92 18.31
N PHE A 9 20.76 14.93 19.03
CA PHE A 9 19.74 14.03 18.48
C PHE A 9 18.46 14.77 18.10
N ILE A 10 18.00 15.72 18.92
CA ILE A 10 16.81 16.53 18.61
C ILE A 10 17.06 17.41 17.38
N GLY A 11 18.26 18.00 17.27
CA GLY A 11 18.66 18.77 16.08
C GLY A 11 18.63 17.95 14.80
N ILE A 12 19.20 16.74 14.82
CA ILE A 12 19.25 15.86 13.63
C ILE A 12 17.85 15.38 13.23
N ALA A 13 16.99 15.05 14.21
CA ALA A 13 15.63 14.58 13.94
C ALA A 13 14.77 15.59 13.14
N SER A 14 15.07 16.89 13.23
CA SER A 14 14.34 17.94 12.52
C SER A 14 14.65 18.02 11.01
N VAL A 15 15.75 17.40 10.56
CA VAL A 15 16.23 17.48 9.16
C VAL A 15 15.85 16.24 8.35
N VAL A 16 15.49 15.13 9.01
CA VAL A 16 15.12 13.88 8.33
C VAL A 16 13.76 14.03 7.66
N LYS A 17 13.69 13.73 6.36
CA LYS A 17 12.42 13.65 5.61
C LYS A 17 11.98 12.19 5.52
N ALA A 18 10.66 11.96 5.55
CA ALA A 18 10.09 10.66 5.24
C ALA A 18 10.48 10.24 3.80
N GLN A 19 10.75 8.94 3.61
CA GLN A 19 11.00 8.41 2.28
C GLN A 19 9.77 8.58 1.39
N LYS A 20 9.99 9.05 0.17
CA LYS A 20 8.93 9.25 -0.82
C LYS A 20 8.85 8.04 -1.75
N ILE A 21 7.62 7.67 -2.07
CA ILE A 21 7.31 6.73 -3.15
C ILE A 21 7.57 7.46 -4.47
N ASP A 22 8.40 6.86 -5.32
CA ASP A 22 8.72 7.34 -6.66
C ASP A 22 7.76 6.75 -7.70
N SER A 23 7.44 5.46 -7.56
CA SER A 23 6.50 4.76 -8.46
C SER A 23 5.70 3.70 -7.70
N ILE A 24 4.50 3.40 -8.19
CA ILE A 24 3.62 2.36 -7.63
C ILE A 24 3.43 1.27 -8.68
N TYR A 25 3.61 0.02 -8.26
CA TYR A 25 3.42 -1.18 -9.07
C TYR A 25 2.27 -1.98 -8.50
N VAL A 26 1.33 -2.39 -9.35
CA VAL A 26 0.15 -3.17 -8.97
C VAL A 26 0.25 -4.55 -9.62
N ASN A 27 0.32 -5.59 -8.80
CA ASN A 27 0.55 -6.96 -9.22
C ASN A 27 -0.67 -7.83 -8.87
N LEU A 28 -1.31 -8.40 -9.91
CA LEU A 28 -2.32 -9.45 -9.75
C LEU A 28 -1.71 -10.81 -10.08
N TYR A 29 -1.97 -11.79 -9.22
CA TYR A 29 -1.50 -13.17 -9.41
C TYR A 29 -2.51 -14.06 -10.14
N THR A 30 -3.52 -13.46 -10.77
CA THR A 30 -4.55 -14.15 -11.51
C THR A 30 -5.02 -13.30 -12.69
N ASP A 31 -5.38 -13.99 -13.77
CA ASP A 31 -5.86 -13.34 -15.00
C ASP A 31 -7.25 -12.69 -14.85
N SER A 32 -7.97 -12.99 -13.76
CA SER A 32 -9.31 -12.45 -13.50
C SER A 32 -9.67 -12.47 -12.03
N LEU A 33 -10.42 -11.44 -11.60
CA LEU A 33 -10.98 -11.38 -10.25
C LEU A 33 -12.07 -12.45 -10.08
N LYS A 34 -12.01 -13.17 -8.95
CA LYS A 34 -12.94 -14.25 -8.62
C LYS A 34 -14.03 -13.75 -7.67
N ARG A 35 -15.25 -14.26 -7.87
CA ARG A 35 -16.42 -13.98 -7.02
C ARG A 35 -16.47 -14.92 -5.83
N GLY A 36 -17.06 -14.47 -4.73
CA GLY A 36 -17.21 -15.25 -3.49
C GLY A 36 -15.89 -15.54 -2.79
N THR A 37 -14.86 -14.74 -3.05
CA THR A 37 -13.54 -14.85 -2.41
C THR A 37 -12.86 -13.49 -2.27
N TYR A 38 -11.80 -13.44 -1.46
CA TYR A 38 -10.90 -12.30 -1.34
C TYR A 38 -9.84 -12.35 -2.44
N ASN A 39 -9.84 -11.34 -3.30
CA ASN A 39 -8.81 -11.16 -4.33
C ASN A 39 -7.72 -10.26 -3.75
N TYR A 40 -6.58 -10.85 -3.43
CA TYR A 40 -5.43 -10.09 -2.96
C TYR A 40 -4.76 -9.34 -4.12
N ILE A 41 -4.49 -8.06 -3.91
CA ILE A 41 -3.79 -7.19 -4.86
C ILE A 41 -2.49 -6.73 -4.20
N ASN A 42 -1.36 -7.26 -4.67
CA ASN A 42 -0.07 -6.79 -4.18
C ASN A 42 0.23 -5.42 -4.80
N ILE A 43 0.70 -4.50 -3.96
CA ILE A 43 1.10 -3.17 -4.40
C ILE A 43 2.44 -2.86 -3.77
N ASP A 44 3.41 -2.53 -4.59
CA ASP A 44 4.75 -2.17 -4.15
C ASP A 44 5.08 -0.74 -4.58
N GLY A 45 5.67 0.02 -3.66
CA GLY A 45 6.20 1.34 -3.91
C GLY A 45 7.71 1.28 -4.14
N LEU A 46 8.17 1.72 -5.31
CA LEU A 46 9.59 1.96 -5.56
C LEU A 46 10.00 3.25 -4.86
N LEU A 47 11.07 3.18 -4.09
CA LEU A 47 11.70 4.30 -3.40
C LEU A 47 12.83 4.86 -4.26
N HIS A 48 13.15 6.14 -4.06
CA HIS A 48 14.21 6.81 -4.84
C HIS A 48 15.61 6.15 -4.73
N ASN A 49 15.84 5.39 -3.66
CA ASN A 49 17.09 4.63 -3.46
C ASN A 49 17.07 3.23 -4.13
N GLY A 50 16.05 2.91 -4.91
CA GLY A 50 15.89 1.62 -5.59
C GLY A 50 15.25 0.52 -4.74
N GLY A 51 14.93 0.79 -3.47
CA GLY A 51 14.23 -0.17 -2.59
C GLY A 51 12.75 -0.27 -2.92
N TYR A 52 12.14 -1.40 -2.56
CA TYR A 52 10.69 -1.59 -2.66
C TYR A 52 10.06 -1.65 -1.27
N LEU A 53 8.94 -0.97 -1.10
CA LEU A 53 8.11 -0.97 0.11
C LEU A 53 6.73 -1.54 -0.23
N PRO A 54 6.28 -2.64 0.41
CA PRO A 54 4.91 -3.11 0.26
C PRO A 54 3.94 -2.05 0.77
N LEU A 55 2.94 -1.71 -0.03
CA LEU A 55 1.93 -0.70 0.28
C LEU A 55 0.59 -1.36 0.60
N ASP A 56 -0.09 -0.80 1.58
CA ASP A 56 -1.38 -1.26 2.06
C ASP A 56 -2.34 -0.11 2.37
N SER A 57 -3.45 -0.41 3.05
CA SER A 57 -4.46 0.58 3.40
C SER A 57 -3.99 1.62 4.44
N THR A 58 -2.79 1.49 5.01
CA THR A 58 -2.17 2.54 5.83
C THR A 58 -1.46 3.58 4.97
N HIS A 59 -1.13 3.23 3.72
CA HIS A 59 -0.42 4.07 2.77
C HIS A 59 -1.35 4.61 1.66
N LEU A 60 -2.36 3.83 1.27
CA LEU A 60 -3.22 4.08 0.12
C LEU A 60 -4.71 4.02 0.50
N THR A 61 -5.53 4.78 -0.22
CA THR A 61 -6.99 4.65 -0.16
C THR A 61 -7.44 3.76 -1.31
N PHE A 62 -8.11 2.65 -0.98
CA PHE A 62 -8.66 1.73 -1.98
C PHE A 62 -10.15 1.96 -2.21
N THR A 63 -10.52 2.01 -3.49
CA THR A 63 -11.92 2.14 -3.92
C THR A 63 -12.16 1.23 -5.12
N ALA A 64 -13.35 0.64 -5.21
CA ALA A 64 -13.78 -0.15 -6.37
C ALA A 64 -15.21 0.25 -6.76
N SER A 65 -15.52 0.14 -8.05
CA SER A 65 -16.89 0.27 -8.56
C SER A 65 -17.77 -0.92 -8.15
N ALA A 66 -17.17 -2.08 -7.91
CA ALA A 66 -17.82 -3.30 -7.46
C ALA A 66 -16.97 -4.03 -6.41
N GLY A 67 -17.64 -4.60 -5.41
CA GLY A 67 -16.96 -5.25 -4.28
C GLY A 67 -16.54 -4.29 -3.18
N GLN A 68 -15.85 -4.81 -2.18
CA GLN A 68 -15.42 -4.07 -0.99
C GLN A 68 -13.97 -4.40 -0.65
N PHE A 69 -13.18 -3.36 -0.38
CA PHE A 69 -11.81 -3.54 0.08
C PHE A 69 -11.74 -3.78 1.59
N LYS A 70 -10.90 -4.74 1.98
CA LYS A 70 -10.41 -4.92 3.35
C LYS A 70 -8.89 -5.07 3.31
N GLY A 71 -8.20 -3.96 3.60
CA GLY A 71 -6.78 -3.84 3.25
C GLY A 71 -6.59 -4.00 1.74
N ASN A 72 -5.59 -4.76 1.34
CA ASN A 72 -5.28 -5.08 -0.06
C ASN A 72 -6.17 -6.16 -0.69
N ASN A 73 -7.21 -6.60 0.02
CA ASN A 73 -8.10 -7.64 -0.48
C ASN A 73 -9.40 -7.03 -0.98
N LEU A 74 -9.73 -7.28 -2.25
CA LEU A 74 -11.03 -6.96 -2.82
C LEU A 74 -11.96 -8.18 -2.71
N TRP A 75 -12.98 -8.06 -1.86
CA TRP A 75 -14.08 -9.02 -1.81
C TRP A 75 -15.12 -8.70 -2.87
N ILE A 76 -15.47 -9.68 -3.69
CA ILE A 76 -16.55 -9.57 -4.66
C ILE A 76 -17.61 -10.59 -4.28
N ASP A 77 -18.86 -10.14 -4.15
CA ASP A 77 -19.98 -11.01 -3.80
C ASP A 77 -20.11 -12.17 -4.80
N LYS A 78 -20.42 -13.36 -4.30
CA LYS A 78 -20.63 -14.56 -5.13
C LYS A 78 -21.77 -14.34 -6.13
N ASP A 79 -22.79 -13.60 -5.72
CA ASP A 79 -24.00 -13.32 -6.48
C ASP A 79 -23.90 -12.03 -7.31
N PHE A 80 -22.69 -11.45 -7.43
CA PHE A 80 -22.44 -10.30 -8.30
C PHE A 80 -22.89 -10.61 -9.74
N LYS A 81 -23.79 -9.80 -10.27
CA LYS A 81 -24.56 -10.14 -11.49
C LYS A 81 -23.96 -9.61 -12.78
N ASP A 82 -23.05 -8.64 -12.71
CA ASP A 82 -22.49 -8.05 -13.92
C ASP A 82 -21.59 -9.05 -14.65
N LYS A 83 -21.51 -8.90 -15.97
CA LYS A 83 -20.76 -9.84 -16.82
C LYS A 83 -19.25 -9.77 -16.58
N LYS A 84 -18.75 -8.62 -16.13
CA LYS A 84 -17.34 -8.37 -15.83
C LYS A 84 -17.23 -7.60 -14.52
N VAL A 85 -16.14 -7.87 -13.82
CA VAL A 85 -15.63 -7.05 -12.72
C VAL A 85 -14.57 -6.13 -13.30
#